data_AF-A0A7V9RHL1-F1
#
_entry.id   AF-A0A7V9RHL1-F1
#
_cell.length_a   1.000
_cell.length_b   1.000
_cell.length_c   1.000
_cell.angle_alpha   90.00
_cell.angle_beta   90.00
_cell.angle_gamma   90.00
#
_symmetry.space_group_name_H-M   'P 1'
#
loop_
_entity.id
_entity.type
_entity.pdbx_description
1 polymer ?
#
loop_
_entity_poly.entity_id
_entity_poly.type
_entity_poly.pdbx_seq_one_letter_code
_entity_poly.pdbx_strand_id
1 'polypeptide(L)'
;MTRALKARRLATEWFRRDVVTVARDLIGTALVHGTKAGVIVETEAYLGPEDLASHTRFGITARNSVMFGPGGVAYVYLCYGIPEMFNVVTGGDGDGQAVLIRAIAPDAG
;
A
#
# COMPACT_ATOMS: atom_id res chain seq x y z
N MET A 1 24.58 -3.72 14.03
CA MET A 1 24.20 -5.15 14.02
C MET A 1 23.06 -5.31 13.04
N THR A 2 23.37 -5.74 11.81
CA THR A 2 22.41 -5.94 10.72
C THR A 2 21.48 -7.08 11.12
N ARG A 3 20.25 -6.75 11.53
CA ARG A 3 19.26 -7.77 11.87
C ARG A 3 18.90 -8.45 10.56
N ALA A 4 19.39 -9.66 10.34
CA ALA A 4 18.97 -10.47 9.20
C ALA A 4 17.46 -10.65 9.30
N LEU A 5 16.71 -9.86 8.53
CA LEU A 5 15.28 -10.05 8.36
C LEU A 5 15.12 -11.50 7.88
N LYS A 6 14.33 -12.31 8.59
CA LYS A 6 13.82 -13.57 8.02
C LYS A 6 12.94 -13.17 6.84
N ALA A 7 13.55 -13.01 5.67
CA ALA A 7 12.94 -12.38 4.51
C ALA A 7 11.97 -13.34 3.82
N ARG A 8 10.75 -13.43 4.34
CA ARG A 8 9.63 -14.03 3.62
C ARG A 8 8.81 -12.91 3.00
N ARG A 9 8.72 -12.89 1.67
CA ARG A 9 7.82 -12.00 0.96
C ARG A 9 6.39 -12.25 1.46
N LEU A 10 5.67 -11.18 1.80
CA LEU A 10 4.24 -11.26 2.11
C LEU A 10 3.50 -11.83 0.89
N ALA A 11 2.70 -12.86 1.12
CA ALA A 11 1.89 -13.46 0.07
C ALA A 11 0.77 -12.49 -0.35
N THR A 12 0.34 -12.53 -1.61
CA THR A 12 -0.78 -11.71 -2.10
C THR A 12 -2.04 -11.85 -1.23
N GLU A 13 -2.35 -13.07 -0.79
CA GLU A 13 -3.48 -13.37 0.10
C GLU A 13 -3.42 -12.60 1.43
N TRP A 14 -2.22 -12.28 1.93
CA TRP A 14 -2.05 -11.53 3.17
C TRP A 14 -2.63 -10.11 3.08
N PHE A 15 -2.71 -9.53 1.88
CA PHE A 15 -3.28 -8.21 1.66
C PHE A 15 -4.81 -8.22 1.57
N ARG A 16 -5.45 -9.41 1.47
CA ARG A 16 -6.92 -9.57 1.47
C ARG A 16 -7.50 -9.50 2.88
N ARG A 17 -7.13 -8.44 3.60
CA ARG A 17 -7.56 -8.17 4.97
C ARG A 17 -8.01 -6.72 5.05
N ASP A 18 -8.70 -6.40 6.15
CA ASP A 18 -9.12 -5.04 6.49
C ASP A 18 -7.95 -4.04 6.37
N VAL A 19 -8.20 -2.92 5.70
CA VAL A 19 -7.17 -1.92 5.36
C VAL A 19 -6.48 -1.32 6.58
N VAL A 20 -7.21 -1.11 7.69
CA VAL A 20 -6.63 -0.55 8.92
C VAL A 20 -5.68 -1.57 9.55
N THR A 21 -6.04 -2.85 9.50
CA THR A 21 -5.18 -3.96 9.95
C THR A 21 -3.93 -4.04 9.08
N VAL A 22 -4.07 -4.01 7.75
CA VAL A 22 -2.93 -4.05 6.82
C VAL A 22 -2.01 -2.85 7.03
N ALA A 23 -2.54 -1.64 7.14
CA ALA A 23 -1.74 -0.44 7.35
C ALA A 23 -0.86 -0.55 8.60
N ARG A 24 -1.43 -0.98 9.73
CA ARG A 24 -0.71 -1.16 10.99
C ARG A 24 0.36 -2.26 10.88
N ASP A 25 0.01 -3.40 10.29
CA ASP A 25 0.94 -4.53 10.16
C ASP A 25 2.10 -4.26 9.18
N LEU A 26 1.90 -3.34 8.22
CA LEU A 26 2.97 -2.93 7.31
C LEU A 26 4.06 -2.10 8.01
N ILE A 27 3.76 -1.41 9.11
CA ILE A 27 4.77 -0.72 9.90
C ILE A 27 5.79 -1.73 10.46
N GLY A 28 7.08 -1.49 10.19
CA GLY A 28 8.16 -2.42 10.54
C GLY A 28 8.45 -3.49 9.48
N THR A 29 7.66 -3.56 8.41
CA THR A 29 7.93 -4.42 7.25
C THR A 29 8.93 -3.75 6.30
N ALA A 30 9.81 -4.53 5.67
CA ALA A 30 10.74 -4.02 4.67
C ALA A 30 10.08 -3.89 3.29
N LEU A 31 10.18 -2.70 2.69
CA LEU A 31 9.94 -2.47 1.26
C LEU A 31 11.26 -2.67 0.51
N VAL A 32 11.26 -3.56 -0.48
CA VAL A 32 12.47 -3.98 -1.21
C VAL A 32 12.29 -3.73 -2.70
N HIS A 33 13.28 -3.08 -3.32
CA HIS A 33 13.34 -2.85 -4.76
C HIS A 33 14.75 -3.14 -5.29
N GLY A 34 14.91 -4.30 -5.92
CA GLY A 34 16.23 -4.78 -6.36
C GLY A 34 17.16 -4.97 -5.17
N THR A 35 18.29 -4.25 -5.15
CA THR A 35 19.26 -4.23 -4.05
C THR A 35 18.98 -3.17 -2.98
N LYS A 36 17.95 -2.34 -3.17
CA LYS A 36 17.57 -1.26 -2.25
C LYS A 36 16.48 -1.73 -1.29
N ALA A 37 16.53 -1.27 -0.04
CA ALA A 37 15.52 -1.57 0.96
C ALA A 37 15.35 -0.45 1.99
N GLY A 38 14.15 -0.35 2.54
CA GLY A 38 13.85 0.45 3.71
C GLY A 38 12.68 -0.13 4.51
N VAL A 39 12.65 0.16 5.81
CA VAL A 39 11.58 -0.26 6.71
C VAL A 39 10.44 0.74 6.63
N ILE A 40 9.21 0.28 6.39
CA ILE A 40 8.03 1.15 6.39
C ILE A 40 7.81 1.67 7.81
N VAL A 41 7.75 3.00 7.96
CA VAL A 41 7.58 3.68 9.26
C VAL A 41 6.34 4.56 9.33
N GLU A 42 5.70 4.83 8.18
CA GLU A 42 4.48 5.62 8.13
C GLU A 42 3.58 5.11 6.99
N THR A 43 2.30 4.90 7.32
CA THR A 43 1.26 4.43 6.39
C THR A 43 -0.04 5.19 6.64
N GLU A 44 -0.86 5.32 5.61
CA GLU A 44 -2.22 5.88 5.70
C GLU A 44 -3.22 4.93 5.04
N ALA A 45 -4.34 4.66 5.70
CA ALA A 45 -5.38 3.74 5.23
C ALA A 45 -6.52 4.53 4.59
N TYR A 46 -6.93 4.11 3.39
CA TYR A 46 -8.13 4.61 2.71
C TYR A 46 -9.22 3.53 2.71
N LEU A 47 -10.36 3.85 3.35
CA LEU A 47 -11.37 2.84 3.75
C LEU A 47 -12.32 2.40 2.62
N GLY A 48 -12.14 2.91 1.41
CA GLY A 48 -13.01 2.64 0.27
C GLY A 48 -13.97 3.79 -0.05
N PRO A 49 -15.10 3.51 -0.72
CA PRO A 49 -16.01 4.55 -1.21
C PRO A 49 -16.61 5.47 -0.15
N GLU A 50 -16.79 4.99 1.09
CA GLU A 50 -17.34 5.79 2.20
C GLU A 50 -16.33 6.79 2.78
N ASP A 51 -15.04 6.62 2.46
CA ASP A 51 -13.98 7.53 2.90
C ASP A 51 -13.90 8.75 1.99
N LEU A 52 -14.31 9.90 2.52
CA LEU A 52 -14.30 11.17 1.79
C LEU A 52 -12.88 11.65 1.41
N ALA A 53 -11.82 11.12 2.00
CA ALA A 53 -10.45 11.38 1.58
C ALA A 53 -10.02 10.47 0.42
N SER A 54 -10.63 9.28 0.28
CA SER A 54 -10.24 8.28 -0.72
C SER A 54 -10.57 8.73 -2.15
N HIS A 55 -9.76 8.25 -3.10
CA HIS A 55 -10.07 8.33 -4.53
C HIS A 55 -11.29 7.50 -4.92
N THR A 56 -11.65 6.47 -4.16
CA THR A 56 -12.76 5.56 -4.48
C THR A 56 -14.13 6.12 -4.11
N ARG A 57 -14.20 7.25 -3.39
CA ARG A 57 -15.46 7.96 -3.09
C ARG A 57 -16.24 8.41 -4.32
N PHE A 58 -15.55 8.59 -5.46
CA PHE A 58 -16.16 8.96 -6.73
C PHE A 58 -16.62 7.75 -7.55
N GLY A 59 -16.62 6.56 -6.95
CA GLY A 59 -16.83 5.31 -7.66
C GLY A 59 -15.65 4.95 -8.57
N ILE A 60 -15.91 4.05 -9.52
CA ILE A 60 -14.89 3.53 -10.44
C ILE A 60 -14.62 4.52 -11.56
N THR A 61 -13.35 4.86 -11.75
CA THR A 61 -12.82 5.68 -12.84
C THR A 61 -11.68 4.92 -13.51
N ALA A 62 -11.29 5.34 -14.73
CA ALA A 62 -10.14 4.74 -15.41
C ALA A 62 -8.84 4.80 -14.58
N ARG A 63 -8.70 5.82 -13.71
CA ARG A 63 -7.51 6.00 -12.86
C ARG A 63 -7.50 5.09 -11.64
N ASN A 64 -8.62 5.01 -10.91
CA ASN A 64 -8.70 4.31 -9.63
C ASN A 64 -9.25 2.87 -9.77
N SER A 65 -9.58 2.41 -10.98
CA SER A 65 -10.16 1.08 -11.22
C SER A 65 -9.33 -0.05 -10.63
N VAL A 66 -8.00 0.11 -10.58
CA VAL A 66 -7.09 -0.87 -9.99
C VAL A 66 -7.35 -1.08 -8.48
N MET A 67 -7.82 -0.06 -7.77
CA MET A 67 -8.15 -0.14 -6.33
C MET A 67 -9.34 -1.07 -6.06
N PHE A 68 -10.17 -1.35 -7.07
CA PHE A 68 -11.30 -2.27 -6.98
C PHE A 68 -10.93 -3.70 -7.41
N GLY A 69 -9.66 -3.95 -7.72
CA GLY A 69 -9.13 -5.29 -7.99
C GLY A 69 -8.69 -6.02 -6.71
N PRO A 70 -7.92 -7.11 -6.84
CA PRO A 70 -7.51 -7.93 -5.70
C PRO A 70 -6.49 -7.23 -4.81
N GLY A 71 -6.58 -7.48 -3.50
CA GLY A 71 -5.57 -7.07 -2.53
C GLY A 71 -4.15 -7.53 -2.90
N GLY A 72 -3.16 -6.67 -2.65
CA GLY A 72 -1.74 -6.90 -2.94
C GLY A 72 -1.28 -6.34 -4.29
N VAL A 73 -2.17 -5.70 -5.04
CA VAL A 73 -1.83 -4.96 -6.26
C VAL A 73 -1.34 -3.56 -5.90
N ALA A 74 -0.32 -3.07 -6.62
CA ALA A 74 0.17 -1.71 -6.47
C ALA A 74 -0.78 -0.73 -7.17
N TYR A 75 -1.16 0.34 -6.48
CA TYR A 75 -1.82 1.51 -7.06
C TYR A 75 -0.88 2.72 -6.97
N VAL A 76 -0.30 3.09 -8.10
CA VAL A 76 0.60 4.24 -8.22
C VAL A 76 -0.07 5.32 -9.05
N TYR A 77 -0.06 6.56 -8.56
CA TYR A 77 -0.61 7.70 -9.31
C TYR A 77 0.24 8.95 -9.13
N LEU A 78 0.17 9.84 -10.14
CA LEU A 78 0.83 11.14 -10.11
C LEU A 78 -0.01 12.15 -9.33
N CYS A 79 0.57 12.75 -8.30
CA CYS A 79 -0.03 13.80 -7.49
C CYS A 79 0.55 15.16 -7.89
N TYR A 80 -0.28 16.19 -8.08
CA TYR A 80 0.12 17.54 -8.53
C TYR A 80 1.08 17.58 -9.75
N GLY A 81 1.04 16.56 -10.61
CA GLY A 81 1.86 16.50 -11.82
C GLY A 81 3.35 16.16 -11.60
N ILE A 82 3.79 15.92 -10.35
CA ILE A 82 5.22 15.73 -10.05
C ILE A 82 5.48 14.45 -9.22
N PRO A 83 5.09 14.36 -7.93
CA PRO A 83 5.38 13.17 -7.15
C PRO A 83 4.43 12.00 -7.46
N GLU A 84 4.98 10.79 -7.51
CA GLU A 84 4.21 9.54 -7.56
C GLU A 84 3.87 9.06 -6.15
N MET A 85 2.61 8.71 -5.91
CA MET A 85 2.13 8.18 -4.64
C MET A 85 1.96 6.67 -4.75
N PHE A 86 2.65 5.91 -3.92
CA PHE A 86 2.64 4.45 -3.93
C PHE A 86 1.67 3.89 -2.90
N ASN A 87 0.64 3.19 -3.37
CA ASN A 87 -0.35 2.51 -2.55
C ASN A 87 -0.34 1.01 -2.82
N VAL A 88 -0.82 0.24 -1.84
CA VAL A 88 -1.10 -1.19 -2.00
C VAL A 88 -2.58 -1.42 -1.74
N VAL A 89 -3.28 -2.02 -2.70
CA VAL A 89 -4.70 -2.38 -2.62
C VAL A 89 -4.89 -3.44 -1.54
N THR A 90 -5.97 -3.36 -0.78
CA THR A 90 -6.32 -4.29 0.31
C THR A 90 -7.77 -4.72 0.21
N GLY A 91 -8.17 -5.68 1.04
CA GLY A 91 -9.52 -6.22 1.03
C GLY A 91 -9.81 -7.13 -0.17
N GLY A 92 -11.08 -7.36 -0.42
CA GLY A 92 -11.61 -8.14 -1.53
C GLY A 92 -11.88 -7.32 -2.78
N ASP A 93 -12.14 -8.03 -3.87
CA ASP A 93 -12.51 -7.43 -5.15
C ASP A 93 -13.76 -6.55 -4.99
N GLY A 94 -13.69 -5.32 -5.46
CA GLY A 94 -14.76 -4.33 -5.35
C GLY A 94 -14.71 -3.43 -4.12
N ASP A 95 -13.86 -3.70 -3.12
CA ASP A 95 -13.85 -2.93 -1.88
C ASP A 95 -13.27 -1.51 -2.06
N GLY A 96 -12.36 -1.31 -3.01
CA GLY A 96 -11.79 0.01 -3.28
C GLY A 96 -10.84 0.53 -2.19
N GLN A 97 -10.30 -0.36 -1.35
CA GLN A 97 -9.46 -0.03 -0.21
C GLN A 97 -7.97 -0.05 -0.58
N ALA A 98 -7.17 0.82 0.03
CA ALA A 98 -5.73 0.80 -0.14
C ALA A 98 -4.97 1.44 1.02
N VAL A 99 -3.70 1.07 1.14
CA VAL A 99 -2.73 1.69 2.07
C VAL A 99 -1.72 2.49 1.27
N LEU A 100 -1.60 3.79 1.56
CA LEU A 100 -0.50 4.64 1.09
C LEU A 100 0.74 4.42 1.95
N ILE A 101 1.89 4.20 1.32
CA ILE A 101 3.18 4.21 2.00
C ILE A 101 3.71 5.64 2.03
N ARG A 102 3.78 6.25 3.22
CA ARG A 102 4.13 7.66 3.39
C ARG A 102 5.61 7.87 3.66
N ALA A 103 6.22 6.96 4.41
CA ALA A 103 7.64 7.04 4.72
C ALA A 103 8.27 5.65 4.93
N ILE A 104 9.53 5.56 4.55
CA ILE A 104 10.42 4.46 4.88
C ILE A 104 11.66 4.99 5.59
N ALA A 105 12.16 4.25 6.58
CA ALA A 105 13.50 4.41 7.11
C ALA A 105 14.48 3.61 6.21
N PRO A 106 15.40 4.27 5.50
CA PRO A 106 16.35 3.58 4.62
C PRO A 106 17.21 2.57 5.40
N ASP A 107 17.44 1.39 4.81
CA ASP A 107 18.23 0.31 5.42
C ASP A 107 19.40 -0.14 4.53
N ALA A 108 19.18 -0.26 3.21
CA ALA A 108 20.21 -0.66 2.26
C ALA A 108 20.07 0.02 0.89
N GLY A 109 21.21 0.33 0.26
CA GLY A 109 21.32 0.94 -1.08
C GLY A 109 20.91 2.41 -1.11
#